data_AF-A0A8E0VST1-F1
#
_entry.id   AF-A0A8E0VST1-F1
#
_cell.length_a   1.000
_cell.length_b   1.000
_cell.length_c   1.000
_cell.angle_alpha   90.00
_cell.angle_beta   90.00
_cell.angle_gamma   90.00
#
_symmetry.space_group_name_H-M   'P 1'
#
loop_
_entity.id
_entity.type
_entity.pdbx_description
1 polymer ?
#
loop_
_entity_poly.entity_id
_entity_poly.type
_entity_poly.pdbx_seq_one_letter_code
_entity_poly.pdbx_strand_id
1 'polypeptide(L)' 'MYNPREINLSKDTTIEQAMESGKIQIIVLDGSQGTAHVLEAPEHGKTIIQTAKGSFARVDHEIGFKIK' A
#
# COMPACT_ATOMS: atom_id res chain seq x y z
N MET A 1 -9.43 -2.57 -1.93
CA MET A 1 -8.92 -3.88 -1.42
C MET A 1 -7.65 -3.55 -0.65
N TYR A 2 -7.57 -3.90 0.64
CA TYR A 2 -6.40 -3.53 1.46
C TYR A 2 -5.16 -4.41 1.22
N ASN A 3 -5.34 -5.54 0.52
CA ASN A 3 -4.24 -6.44 0.22
C ASN A 3 -3.29 -5.81 -0.82
N PRO A 4 -1.97 -5.93 -0.63
CA PRO A 4 -1.01 -5.48 -1.62
C PRO A 4 -1.16 -6.26 -2.92
N ARG A 5 -1.20 -5.52 -4.04
CA ARG A 5 -1.20 -6.05 -5.39
C ARG A 5 0.06 -5.57 -6.10
N GLU A 6 0.82 -6.49 -6.67
CA GLU A 6 1.95 -6.13 -7.50
C GLU A 6 1.48 -5.39 -8.77
N ILE A 7 2.21 -4.34 -9.15
CA ILE A 7 1.93 -3.50 -10.31
C ILE A 7 3.21 -3.18 -11.08
N ASN A 8 3.04 -2.95 -12.38
CA ASN A 8 4.03 -2.28 -13.21
C ASN A 8 3.70 -0.77 -13.28
N LEU A 9 4.49 0.05 -12.59
CA LEU A 9 4.32 1.51 -12.54
C LEU A 9 4.39 2.23 -13.89
N SER A 10 4.96 1.61 -14.92
CA SER A 10 5.06 2.22 -16.25
C SER A 10 3.91 1.84 -17.20
N LYS A 11 3.20 0.75 -16.89
CA LYS A 11 2.18 0.17 -17.78
C LYS A 11 0.79 0.21 -17.16
N ASP A 12 0.71 0.04 -15.85
CA ASP A 12 -0.57 -0.19 -15.16
C ASP A 12 -1.20 1.09 -14.61
N THR A 13 -0.40 2.14 -14.35
CA THR A 13 -0.90 3.40 -13.80
C THR A 13 0.13 4.53 -13.92
N THR A 14 -0.31 5.79 -13.91
CA THR A 14 0.55 6.93 -13.57
C THR A 14 0.25 7.39 -12.14
N ILE A 15 1.17 8.14 -11.51
CA ILE A 15 0.93 8.69 -10.16
C ILE A 15 -0.37 9.50 -10.13
N GLU A 16 -0.64 10.28 -11.18
CA GLU A 16 -1.85 11.10 -11.29
C GLU A 16 -3.12 10.25 -11.40
N GLN A 17 -3.07 9.15 -12.17
CA GLN A 17 -4.19 8.22 -12.30
C GLN A 17 -4.47 7.45 -11.00
N ALA A 18 -3.46 7.23 -10.17
CA ALA A 18 -3.62 6.57 -8.87
C ALA A 18 -4.27 7.47 -7.80
N MET A 19 -4.38 8.78 -8.04
CA MET A 19 -5.01 9.72 -7.09
C MET A 19 -6.53 9.73 -7.24
N GLU A 20 -7.20 8.75 -6.64
CA GLU A 20 -8.66 8.74 -6.51
C GLU A 20 -9.14 9.59 -5.33
N SER A 21 -10.18 10.39 -5.54
CA SER A 21 -10.76 11.25 -4.48
C SER A 21 -11.24 10.43 -3.28
N GLY A 22 -10.89 10.86 -2.08
CA GLY A 22 -11.31 10.22 -0.82
C GLY A 22 -10.53 8.95 -0.46
N LYS A 23 -9.53 8.55 -1.26
CA LYS A 23 -8.69 7.38 -0.97
C LYS A 23 -7.25 7.77 -0.73
N ILE A 24 -6.61 7.05 0.19
CA ILE A 24 -5.16 7.09 0.36
C ILE A 24 -4.59 5.81 -0.21
N GLN A 25 -3.85 5.94 -1.31
CA GLN A 25 -3.11 4.85 -1.92
C GLN A 25 -1.68 4.83 -1.37
N ILE A 26 -1.19 3.63 -1.08
CA ILE A 26 0.19 3.39 -0.67
C ILE A 26 0.86 2.60 -1.79
N ILE A 27 2.02 3.08 -2.23
CA ILE A 27 2.86 2.39 -3.20
C ILE A 27 4.16 2.01 -2.50
N VAL A 28 4.47 0.72 -2.49
CA VAL A 28 5.73 0.18 -1.95
C VAL A 28 6.64 -0.17 -3.12
N LEU A 29 7.81 0.48 -3.17
CA LEU A 29 8.84 0.22 -4.17
C LEU A 29 9.93 -0.64 -3.52
N ASP A 30 10.06 -1.89 -3.97
CA ASP A 30 11.08 -2.81 -3.48
C ASP A 30 12.19 -2.95 -4.52
N GLY A 31 13.25 -2.15 -4.36
CA GLY A 31 14.42 -2.20 -5.23
C GLY A 31 15.27 -3.48 -5.07
N SER A 32 15.10 -4.24 -3.99
CA SER A 32 15.82 -5.50 -3.78
C SER A 32 15.28 -6.61 -4.68
N GLN A 33 13.96 -6.62 -4.88
CA GLN A 33 13.25 -7.58 -5.74
C GLN A 33 12.89 -7.00 -7.12
N GLY A 34 13.02 -5.68 -7.30
CA GLY A 34 12.63 -4.99 -8.52
C GLY A 34 11.11 -4.92 -8.73
N THR A 35 10.32 -4.98 -7.65
CA THR A 35 8.86 -5.03 -7.70
C THR A 35 8.23 -3.76 -7.12
N ALA A 36 6.99 -3.49 -7.51
CA ALA A 36 6.18 -2.43 -6.93
C ALA A 36 4.82 -2.99 -6.52
N HIS A 37 4.35 -2.62 -5.34
CA HIS A 37 3.06 -3.04 -4.83
C HIS A 37 2.18 -1.83 -4.53
N VAL A 38 0.90 -1.93 -4.84
CA VAL A 38 -0.10 -0.92 -4.48
C VAL A 38 -1.13 -1.52 -3.53
N LEU A 39 -1.55 -0.71 -2.57
CA LEU A 39 -2.64 -1.01 -1.65
C LEU A 39 -3.34 0.27 -1.21
N GLU A 40 -4.53 0.13 -0.65
CA GLU A 40 -5.27 1.24 -0.05
C GLU A 40 -5.03 1.26 1.47
N ALA A 41 -4.89 2.44 2.06
CA ALA A 41 -4.97 2.58 3.52
C ALA A 41 -6.45 2.47 3.97
N PRO A 42 -6.72 1.94 5.18
CA PRO A 42 -8.06 2.00 5.73
C PRO A 42 -8.46 3.45 6.01
N GLU A 43 -9.74 3.75 5.86
CA GLU A 43 -10.30 5.09 6.14
C GLU A 43 -10.04 5.52 7.59
N HIS A 44 -10.12 4.57 8.52
CA HIS A 44 -9.79 4.75 9.93
C HIS A 44 -8.88 3.62 10.40
N GLY A 45 -7.80 3.99 11.10
CA GLY A 45 -6.84 3.04 11.63
C GLY A 45 -5.43 3.29 11.13
N LYS A 46 -4.64 2.23 11.07
CA LYS A 46 -3.23 2.26 10.66
C LYS A 46 -2.95 1.16 9.66
N THR A 47 -2.07 1.44 8.73
CA THR A 47 -1.41 0.42 7.90
C THR A 47 0.02 0.26 8.40
N ILE A 48 0.43 -0.98 8.65
CA ILE A 48 1.77 -1.32 9.10
C ILE A 48 2.45 -2.10 7.97
N ILE A 49 3.54 -1.55 7.43
CA ILE A 49 4.37 -2.21 6.43
C ILE A 49 5.56 -2.83 7.13
N GLN A 50 5.76 -4.12 6.92
CA GLN A 50 6.87 -4.87 7.49
C GLN A 50 7.85 -5.27 6.37
N THR A 51 9.12 -5.00 6.61
CA THR A 51 10.22 -5.43 5.74
C THR A 51 11.05 -6.51 6.43
N ALA A 52 11.56 -7.46 5.66
CA ALA A 52 12.47 -8.49 6.15
C ALA A 52 13.65 -8.60 5.18
N LYS A 53 14.86 -8.39 5.70
CA LYS A 53 16.12 -8.41 4.92
C LYS A 53 16.09 -7.48 3.70
N GLY A 54 15.44 -6.33 3.82
CA GLY A 54 15.34 -5.33 2.75
C GLY A 54 14.23 -5.59 1.73
N SER A 55 13.48 -6.69 1.85
CA SER A 55 12.35 -6.98 0.97
C SER A 55 11.00 -6.72 1.65
N PHE A 56 9.99 -6.39 0.85
CA PHE A 56 8.61 -6.23 1.29
C PHE A 56 8.03 -7.59 1.69
N ALA A 57 7.72 -7.74 2.98
CA ALA A 57 7.37 -9.04 3.55
C ALA A 57 5.88 -9.16 3.88
N ARG A 58 5.28 -8.12 4.45
CA ARG A 58 3.90 -8.15 4.96
C ARG A 58 3.28 -6.76 5.09
N VAL A 59 1.96 -6.73 5.00
CA VAL A 59 1.12 -5.60 5.37
C VAL A 59 0.10 -6.06 6.40
N ASP A 60 -0.03 -5.30 7.47
CA ASP A 60 -1.10 -5.44 8.45
C ASP A 60 -1.94 -4.17 8.51
N HIS A 61 -3.22 -4.32 8.87
CA HIS A 61 -4.12 -3.22 9.13
C HIS A 61 -4.65 -3.31 10.55
N GLU A 62 -4.44 -2.24 11.31
CA GLU A 62 -5.01 -2.10 12.64
C GLU A 62 -6.15 -1.09 12.56
N ILE A 63 -7.38 -1.61 12.55
CA ILE A 63 -8.59 -0.79 12.52
C ILE A 63 -9.16 -0.77 13.93
N GLY A 64 -9.23 0.43 14.51
CA GLY A 64 -9.75 0.67 15.84
C GLY A 64 -11.05 1.45 15.78
N PHE A 65 -11.97 1.15 16.70
CA PHE A 65 -13.17 1.96 16.92
C PHE A 65 -12.91 2.90 18.11
N LYS A 66 -13.01 4.21 17.89
CA LYS A 66 -12.94 5.17 18.99
C LYS A 66 -14.25 5.12 19.77
N ILE A 67 -14.23 4.58 20.99
CA ILE A 67 -15.34 4.75 21.93
C ILE A 67 -15.17 6.12 22.58
N LYS A 68 -16.02 7.07 22.17
CA LYS A 68 -16.16 8.47 22.64
C LYS A 68 -14.93 9.11 23.29
#